data_AF-A0A1Y1L544-F1
#
_entry.id   AF-A0A1Y1L544-F1
#
_cell.length_a   1.000
_cell.length_b   1.000
_cell.length_c   1.000
_cell.angle_alpha   90.00
_cell.angle_beta   90.00
_cell.angle_gamma   90.00
#
_symmetry.space_group_name_H-M   'P 1'
#
loop_
_entity.id
_entity.type
_entity.pdbx_description
1 polymer ?
#
loop_
_entity_poly.entity_id
_entity_poly.type
_entity_poly.pdbx_seq_one_letter_code
_entity_poly.pdbx_strand_id
1 'polypeptide(L)'
;DTPRDLPGRIPSPKAIISVREWAKKCHEAEHEEAAWGEEVHHRLLEAVLRNSGAEKGQQFDFTSCQTARPHQRWLPQSARANMIDKCIYYDTSEDTGYAQALRELSRHAPTLTVNHTDFAALQLQIMVVGIEVKKRGGRPDAKLQ
;
A
#
# COMPACT_ATOMS: atom_id res chain seq x y z
N ASP A 1 -22.14 -2.96 -21.37
CA ASP A 1 -20.80 -2.49 -20.96
C ASP A 1 -20.92 -1.27 -20.06
N THR A 2 -20.99 -1.49 -18.75
CA THR A 2 -20.81 -0.41 -17.78
C THR A 2 -19.37 0.09 -17.90
N PRO A 3 -19.12 1.42 -17.80
CA PRO A 3 -17.77 1.92 -17.68
C PRO A 3 -17.06 1.13 -16.59
N ARG A 4 -15.83 0.68 -16.85
CA ARG A 4 -15.02 0.05 -15.80
C ARG A 4 -14.73 1.13 -14.77
N ASP A 5 -15.55 1.21 -13.72
CA ASP A 5 -15.29 2.03 -12.55
C ASP A 5 -14.11 1.39 -11.82
N LEU A 6 -12.90 1.81 -12.21
CA LEU A 6 -11.69 1.46 -11.49
C LEU A 6 -11.74 2.10 -10.11
N PRO A 7 -11.30 1.41 -9.05
CA PRO A 7 -11.25 2.00 -7.72
C PRO A 7 -10.27 3.19 -7.69
N GLY A 8 -10.67 4.25 -6.99
CA GLY A 8 -9.93 5.51 -6.91
C GLY A 8 -10.33 6.51 -7.99
N ARG A 9 -9.55 7.57 -8.16
CA ARG A 9 -9.78 8.62 -9.14
C ARG A 9 -8.53 8.97 -9.93
N ILE A 10 -8.73 9.58 -11.08
CA ILE A 10 -7.66 10.25 -11.82
C ILE A 10 -7.28 11.51 -11.03
N PRO A 11 -6.02 11.67 -10.57
CA PRO A 11 -5.61 12.87 -9.87
C PRO A 11 -5.73 14.11 -10.75
N SER A 12 -6.00 15.27 -10.14
CA SER A 12 -6.05 16.53 -10.90
C SER A 12 -4.67 16.87 -11.49
N PRO A 13 -4.61 17.61 -12.62
CA PRO A 13 -3.34 18.08 -13.16
C PRO A 13 -2.49 18.84 -12.12
N LYS A 14 -3.14 19.62 -11.25
CA LYS A 14 -2.47 20.34 -10.15
C LYS A 14 -1.80 19.37 -9.15
N ALA A 15 -2.48 18.29 -8.78
CA ALA A 15 -1.91 17.28 -7.88
C ALA A 15 -0.73 16.56 -8.53
N ILE A 16 -0.85 16.18 -9.81
CA ILE A 16 0.25 15.55 -10.55
C ILE A 16 1.46 16.47 -10.67
N ILE A 17 1.26 17.75 -10.99
CA ILE A 17 2.33 18.75 -11.05
C ILE A 17 3.01 18.87 -9.68
N SER A 18 2.24 18.93 -8.58
CA SER A 18 2.79 18.99 -7.22
C SER A 18 3.67 17.77 -6.90
N VAL A 19 3.19 16.56 -7.17
CA VAL A 19 3.97 15.31 -6.98
C VAL A 19 5.24 15.32 -7.82
N ARG A 20 5.17 15.80 -9.07
CA ARG A 20 6.34 15.93 -9.94
C ARG A 20 7.39 16.89 -9.36
N GLU A 21 6.99 18.06 -8.87
CA GLU A 21 7.92 19.02 -8.28
C GLU A 21 8.57 18.48 -6.99
N TRP A 22 7.82 17.73 -6.17
CA TRP A 22 8.40 17.01 -5.03
C TRP A 22 9.37 15.92 -5.45
N ALA A 23 9.03 15.12 -6.47
CA ALA A 23 9.95 14.12 -7.01
C ALA A 23 11.26 14.75 -7.52
N LYS A 24 11.18 15.91 -8.18
CA LYS A 24 12.35 16.66 -8.63
C LYS A 24 13.22 17.12 -7.45
N LYS A 25 12.62 17.74 -6.42
CA LYS A 25 13.32 18.14 -5.21
C LYS A 25 13.99 16.96 -4.50
N CYS A 26 13.26 15.85 -4.35
CA CYS A 26 13.78 14.64 -3.73
C CYS A 26 14.99 14.08 -4.47
N HIS A 27 14.96 14.13 -5.81
CA HIS A 27 16.06 13.70 -6.65
C HIS A 27 17.27 14.63 -6.52
N GLU A 28 17.07 15.94 -6.65
CA GLU A 28 18.14 16.96 -6.61
C GLU A 28 18.85 17.04 -5.26
N ALA A 29 18.12 16.87 -4.16
CA ALA A 29 18.69 16.84 -2.81
C ALA A 29 19.07 15.42 -2.34
N GLU A 30 19.09 14.45 -3.26
CA GLU A 30 19.49 13.06 -3.01
C GLU A 30 18.80 12.38 -1.82
N HIS A 31 17.54 12.72 -1.55
CA HIS A 31 16.78 12.16 -0.43
C HIS A 31 16.82 10.62 -0.40
N GLU A 32 16.77 10.07 0.80
CA GLU A 32 16.71 8.62 1.06
C GLU A 32 15.36 8.02 0.63
N GLU A 33 15.30 6.68 0.53
CA GLU A 33 14.11 5.94 0.08
C GLU A 33 12.88 6.23 0.95
N ALA A 34 13.05 6.37 2.27
CA ALA A 34 11.97 6.70 3.19
C ALA A 34 11.36 8.08 2.88
N ALA A 35 12.22 9.09 2.71
CA ALA A 35 11.80 10.44 2.34
C ALA A 35 11.12 10.47 0.97
N TRP A 36 11.64 9.74 -0.03
CA TRP A 36 10.98 9.59 -1.34
C TRP A 36 9.59 8.96 -1.22
N GLY A 37 9.48 7.90 -0.40
CA GLY A 37 8.22 7.21 -0.16
C GLY A 37 7.14 8.12 0.40
N GLU A 38 7.51 9.11 1.22
CA GLU A 38 6.57 10.06 1.81
C GLU A 38 6.31 11.28 0.93
N GLU A 39 7.36 11.84 0.31
CA GLU A 39 7.26 13.04 -0.51
C GLU A 39 6.69 12.80 -1.91
N VAL A 40 6.72 11.55 -2.39
CA VAL A 40 6.26 11.22 -3.74
C VAL A 40 5.14 10.18 -3.71
N HIS A 41 5.42 8.98 -3.20
CA HIS A 41 4.46 7.87 -3.30
C HIS A 41 3.23 8.07 -2.41
N HIS A 42 3.40 8.57 -1.19
CA HIS A 42 2.27 8.87 -0.30
C HIS A 42 1.33 9.90 -0.94
N ARG A 43 1.88 11.03 -1.40
CA ARG A 43 1.09 12.11 -2.03
C ARG A 43 0.37 11.63 -3.30
N LEU A 44 1.01 10.77 -4.09
CA LEU A 44 0.37 10.19 -5.26
C LEU A 44 -0.80 9.27 -4.87
N LEU A 45 -0.59 8.34 -3.92
CA LEU A 45 -1.63 7.44 -3.44
C LEU A 45 -2.80 8.19 -2.81
N GLU A 46 -2.51 9.22 -2.01
CA GLU A 46 -3.53 10.12 -1.46
C GLU A 46 -4.32 10.80 -2.56
N ALA A 47 -3.64 11.35 -3.58
CA ALA A 47 -4.30 12.02 -4.70
C ALA A 47 -5.20 11.09 -5.54
N VAL A 48 -4.94 9.77 -5.53
CA VAL A 48 -5.72 8.73 -6.22
C VAL A 48 -6.85 8.18 -5.34
N LEU A 49 -6.59 7.90 -4.06
CA LEU A 49 -7.48 7.10 -3.22
C LEU A 49 -8.30 7.93 -2.21
N ARG A 50 -7.82 9.11 -1.77
CA ARG A 50 -8.47 9.91 -0.71
C ARG A 50 -8.91 11.27 -1.23
N ASN A 51 -10.14 11.71 -0.96
CA ASN A 51 -10.57 13.07 -1.32
C ASN A 51 -9.78 14.13 -0.56
N SER A 52 -9.61 15.32 -1.14
CA SER A 52 -8.98 16.44 -0.43
C SER A 52 -9.78 16.73 0.84
N GLY A 53 -9.17 16.49 2.00
CA GLY A 53 -9.79 16.64 3.31
C GLY A 53 -10.55 15.39 3.82
N ALA A 54 -10.57 14.29 3.08
CA ALA A 54 -11.08 13.02 3.59
C ALA A 54 -9.95 12.25 4.29
N GLU A 55 -10.24 11.78 5.50
CA GLU A 55 -9.29 11.00 6.31
C GLU A 55 -9.09 9.58 5.76
N LYS A 56 -10.06 9.06 4.99
CA LYS A 56 -10.02 7.72 4.38
C LYS A 56 -10.47 7.69 2.93
N GLY A 57 -10.07 6.62 2.24
CA GLY A 57 -10.58 6.25 0.93
C GLY A 57 -12.04 5.80 0.99
N GLN A 58 -12.60 5.43 -0.17
CA GLN A 58 -13.94 4.83 -0.22
C GLN A 58 -13.85 3.34 0.20
N GLN A 59 -13.87 2.43 -0.77
CA GLN A 59 -13.75 0.99 -0.52
C GLN A 59 -12.30 0.52 -0.43
N PHE A 60 -11.39 1.25 -1.08
CA PHE A 60 -9.96 1.00 -1.05
C PHE A 60 -9.24 2.20 -0.46
N ASP A 61 -8.26 1.92 0.38
CA ASP A 61 -7.38 2.91 0.97
C ASP A 61 -5.95 2.36 1.01
N PHE A 62 -5.00 3.16 1.48
CA PHE A 62 -3.61 2.77 1.59
C PHE A 62 -3.04 3.13 2.96
N THR A 63 -1.98 2.45 3.35
CA THR A 63 -1.23 2.81 4.56
C THR A 63 0.26 2.56 4.39
N SER A 64 1.07 3.28 5.16
CA SER A 64 2.49 2.99 5.31
C SER A 64 2.65 1.80 6.26
N CYS A 65 3.46 0.83 5.87
CA CYS A 65 3.67 -0.39 6.62
C CYS A 65 5.15 -0.81 6.60
N GLN A 66 6.08 0.13 6.70
CA GLN A 66 7.54 -0.06 6.55
C GLN A 66 8.20 -1.20 7.36
N THR A 67 7.53 -1.70 8.41
CA THR A 67 7.99 -2.85 9.20
C THR A 67 7.36 -4.18 8.78
N ALA A 68 6.32 -4.14 7.94
CA ALA A 68 5.63 -5.30 7.40
C ALA A 68 6.51 -6.05 6.41
N ARG A 69 6.48 -7.37 6.54
CA ARG A 69 7.18 -8.32 5.68
C ARG A 69 6.29 -9.53 5.45
N PRO A 70 6.39 -10.21 4.30
CA PRO A 70 5.85 -11.54 4.16
C PRO A 70 6.35 -12.45 5.29
N HIS A 71 5.42 -13.10 5.96
CA HIS A 71 5.72 -13.99 7.08
C HIS A 71 6.54 -15.20 6.58
N GLN A 72 7.52 -15.63 7.37
CA GLN A 72 8.53 -16.61 6.94
C GLN A 72 7.94 -17.94 6.45
N ARG A 73 6.76 -18.34 6.94
CA ARG A 73 6.07 -19.57 6.49
C ARG A 73 5.62 -19.53 5.03
N TRP A 74 5.49 -18.35 4.43
CA TRP A 74 5.11 -18.17 3.03
C TRP A 74 6.31 -18.06 2.10
N LEU A 75 7.53 -17.99 2.65
CA LEU A 75 8.75 -17.79 1.88
C LEU A 75 9.51 -19.10 1.70
N PRO A 76 10.17 -19.30 0.54
CA PRO A 76 11.17 -20.35 0.40
C PRO A 76 12.24 -20.23 1.49
N GLN A 77 12.79 -21.37 1.92
CA GLN A 77 13.72 -21.43 3.05
C GLN A 77 14.99 -20.57 2.88
N SER A 78 15.38 -20.27 1.65
CA SER A 78 16.53 -19.42 1.30
C SER A 78 16.16 -17.99 0.89
N ALA A 79 14.87 -17.64 0.84
CA ALA A 79 14.42 -16.34 0.37
C ALA A 79 14.44 -15.31 1.51
N ARG A 80 14.93 -14.10 1.19
CA ARG A 80 14.80 -12.93 2.06
C ARG A 80 13.47 -12.24 1.76
N ALA A 81 12.69 -11.97 2.79
CA ALA A 81 11.46 -11.20 2.70
C ALA A 81 11.78 -9.75 2.32
N ASN A 82 11.28 -9.28 1.18
CA ASN A 82 11.27 -7.85 0.87
C ASN A 82 10.33 -7.11 1.84
N MET A 83 10.57 -5.82 2.03
CA MET A 83 9.70 -4.97 2.83
C MET A 83 8.46 -4.61 2.04
N ILE A 84 7.35 -4.46 2.75
CA ILE A 84 6.15 -3.85 2.22
C ILE A 84 6.13 -2.43 2.77
N ASP A 85 6.69 -1.46 2.05
CA ASP A 85 6.81 -0.09 2.56
C ASP A 85 5.45 0.59 2.69
N LYS A 86 4.56 0.30 1.75
CA LYS A 86 3.17 0.77 1.67
C LYS A 86 2.29 -0.36 1.15
N CYS A 87 1.00 -0.30 1.42
CA CYS A 87 0.04 -1.22 0.80
C CYS A 87 -1.26 -0.52 0.46
N ILE A 88 -1.98 -1.07 -0.51
CA ILE A 88 -3.39 -0.77 -0.77
C ILE A 88 -4.21 -1.90 -0.16
N TYR A 89 -5.24 -1.55 0.61
CA TYR A 89 -6.13 -2.50 1.25
C TYR A 89 -7.59 -2.17 0.93
N TYR A 90 -8.41 -3.21 0.96
CA TYR A 90 -9.87 -3.07 0.98
C TYR A 90 -10.31 -2.79 2.42
N ASP A 91 -11.01 -1.68 2.65
CA ASP A 91 -11.52 -1.30 3.95
C ASP A 91 -12.79 -2.10 4.27
N THR A 92 -12.69 -3.00 5.25
CA THR A 92 -13.83 -3.81 5.72
C THR A 92 -14.55 -3.21 6.92
N SER A 93 -14.17 -2.02 7.38
CA SER A 93 -14.69 -1.43 8.62
C SER A 93 -16.20 -1.17 8.60
N GLU A 94 -16.75 -0.87 7.43
CA GLU A 94 -18.19 -0.59 7.25
C GLU A 94 -19.02 -1.87 7.03
N ASP A 95 -18.39 -3.05 6.89
CA ASP A 95 -19.08 -4.32 6.69
C ASP A 95 -18.77 -5.31 7.81
N THR A 96 -19.69 -5.38 8.77
CA THR A 96 -19.58 -6.23 9.97
C THR A 96 -19.54 -7.72 9.63
N GLY A 97 -20.16 -8.13 8.51
CA GLY A 97 -20.13 -9.51 8.03
C GLY A 97 -18.74 -9.91 7.57
N TYR A 98 -18.07 -9.05 6.79
CA TYR A 98 -16.68 -9.27 6.38
C TYR A 98 -15.74 -9.28 7.58
N ALA A 99 -15.88 -8.34 8.52
CA ALA A 99 -15.00 -8.30 9.69
C ALA A 99 -15.07 -9.59 10.52
N GLN A 100 -16.27 -10.17 10.70
CA GLN A 100 -16.43 -11.46 11.37
C GLN A 100 -15.83 -12.61 10.55
N ALA A 101 -16.14 -12.68 9.25
CA ALA A 101 -15.62 -13.73 8.36
C ALA A 101 -14.08 -13.71 8.30
N LEU A 102 -13.46 -12.52 8.27
CA LEU A 102 -12.02 -12.35 8.33
C LEU A 102 -11.43 -12.90 9.63
N ARG A 103 -12.05 -12.63 10.78
CA ARG A 103 -11.60 -13.17 12.08
C ARG A 103 -11.69 -14.69 12.11
N GLU A 104 -12.78 -15.24 11.60
CA GLU A 104 -12.99 -16.69 11.54
C GLU A 104 -11.98 -17.37 10.61
N LEU A 105 -11.75 -16.82 9.42
CA LEU A 105 -10.74 -17.31 8.48
C LEU A 105 -9.33 -17.20 9.06
N SER A 106 -9.01 -16.08 9.70
CA SER A 106 -7.70 -15.81 10.29
C SER A 106 -7.29 -16.82 11.36
N ARG A 107 -8.25 -17.40 12.12
CA ARG A 107 -7.97 -18.46 13.11
C ARG A 107 -7.38 -19.73 12.51
N HIS A 108 -7.59 -19.94 11.21
CA HIS A 108 -7.08 -21.09 10.47
C HIS A 108 -5.78 -20.76 9.72
N ALA A 109 -5.37 -19.49 9.70
CA ALA A 109 -4.17 -19.03 9.02
C ALA A 109 -2.96 -19.00 9.98
N PRO A 110 -1.76 -19.40 9.54
CA PRO A 110 -0.54 -19.36 10.36
C PRO A 110 -0.17 -17.97 10.90
N THR A 111 -0.58 -16.91 10.22
CA THR A 111 -0.30 -15.50 10.54
C THR A 111 -1.39 -14.84 11.38
N LEU A 112 -2.47 -15.56 11.72
CA LEU A 112 -3.65 -14.99 12.39
C LEU A 112 -4.25 -13.78 11.65
N THR A 113 -4.05 -13.76 10.33
CA THR A 113 -4.62 -12.80 9.39
C THR A 113 -4.83 -13.50 8.05
N VAL A 114 -5.65 -12.90 7.18
CA VAL A 114 -5.81 -13.32 5.79
C VAL A 114 -4.65 -12.86 4.89
N ASN A 115 -3.79 -11.97 5.39
CA ASN A 115 -2.66 -11.45 4.65
C ASN A 115 -1.43 -12.33 4.79
N HIS A 116 -0.52 -12.20 3.82
CA HIS A 116 0.77 -12.88 3.83
C HIS A 116 1.77 -12.26 4.82
N THR A 117 1.40 -11.20 5.54
CA THR A 117 2.20 -10.53 6.59
C THR A 117 1.42 -10.54 7.90
N ASP A 118 2.09 -10.68 9.04
CA ASP A 118 1.49 -10.59 10.39
C ASP A 118 1.41 -9.15 10.93
N PHE A 119 1.52 -8.15 10.05
CA PHE A 119 1.48 -6.73 10.42
C PHE A 119 0.12 -6.35 11.03
N ALA A 120 0.12 -6.05 12.34
CA ALA A 120 -1.09 -5.89 13.15
C ALA A 120 -2.08 -4.85 12.61
N ALA A 121 -1.60 -3.73 12.05
CA ALA A 121 -2.48 -2.68 11.54
C ALA A 121 -3.34 -3.14 10.33
N LEU A 122 -2.96 -4.23 9.68
CA LEU A 122 -3.69 -4.82 8.56
C LEU A 122 -4.42 -6.12 8.92
N GLN A 123 -4.43 -6.53 10.19
CA GLN A 123 -4.97 -7.84 10.58
C GLN A 123 -6.44 -8.05 10.17
N LEU A 124 -7.24 -6.99 10.23
CA LEU A 124 -8.66 -6.97 9.85
C LEU A 124 -8.92 -6.21 8.54
N GLN A 125 -7.89 -6.00 7.72
CA GLN A 125 -8.02 -5.40 6.41
C GLN A 125 -7.49 -6.36 5.36
N ILE A 126 -8.07 -6.36 4.16
CA ILE A 126 -7.59 -7.25 3.09
C ILE A 126 -6.55 -6.48 2.30
N MET A 127 -5.28 -6.88 2.39
CA MET A 127 -4.23 -6.32 1.54
C MET A 127 -4.47 -6.80 0.10
N VAL A 128 -4.56 -5.84 -0.81
CA VAL A 128 -4.78 -6.10 -2.24
C VAL A 128 -3.48 -5.92 -3.01
N VAL A 129 -2.65 -4.94 -2.62
CA VAL A 129 -1.36 -4.67 -3.25
C VAL A 129 -0.34 -4.32 -2.18
N GLY A 130 0.80 -5.02 -2.16
CA GLY A 130 2.00 -4.61 -1.43
C GLY A 130 2.92 -3.77 -2.33
N ILE A 131 3.49 -2.69 -1.78
CA ILE A 131 4.36 -1.76 -2.52
C ILE A 131 5.69 -1.66 -1.80
N GLU A 132 6.76 -2.06 -2.48
CA GLU A 132 8.14 -1.77 -2.07
C GLU A 132 8.59 -0.47 -2.76
N VAL A 133 9.08 0.48 -1.97
CA VAL A 133 9.63 1.74 -2.45
C VAL A 133 11.13 1.56 -2.68
N LYS A 134 11.56 1.78 -3.93
CA LYS A 134 12.97 1.86 -4.29
C LYS A 134 13.29 3.22 -4.90
N LYS A 135 14.42 3.81 -4.52
CA LYS A 135 14.97 4.97 -5.23
C LYS A 135 15.43 4.51 -6.61
N ARG A 136 15.08 5.27 -7.66
CA ARG A 136 15.62 5.01 -9.01
C ARG A 136 17.14 5.26 -8.98
N GLY A 137 17.90 4.20 -9.19
CA GLY A 137 19.38 4.14 -9.10
C GLY A 137 19.90 2.70 -8.99
N GLY A 138 19.11 1.80 -8.41
CA GLY A 138 19.20 0.35 -8.62
C GLY A 138 18.35 -0.08 -9.84
N ARG A 139 18.67 -1.22 -10.46
CA ARG A 139 17.97 -1.73 -11.66
C ARG A 139 16.43 -1.62 -11.54
N PRO A 140 15.72 -1.31 -12.63
CA PRO A 140 14.26 -1.12 -12.63
C PRO A 140 13.53 -2.45 -12.43
N ASP A 141 13.46 -2.91 -11.19
CA ASP A 141 12.65 -4.05 -10.79
C ASP A 141 11.52 -3.52 -9.90
N ALA A 142 10.63 -2.69 -10.45
CA ALA A 142 9.31 -2.54 -9.85
C ALA A 142 8.58 -3.86 -10.08
N LYS A 143 8.75 -4.81 -9.15
CA LYS A 143 8.03 -6.07 -9.15
C LYS A 143 6.75 -5.85 -8.36
N LEU A 144 5.61 -5.95 -9.04
CA LEU A 144 4.35 -6.24 -8.37
C LEU A 144 4.53 -7.61 -7.70
N GLN A 145 4.45 -7.66 -6.38
CA GLN A 145 4.39 -8.90 -5.61
C GLN A 145 2.95 -9.31 -5.42
#